data_AF-A0A7V9AFQ4-F1
#
_entry.id   AF-A0A7V9AFQ4-F1
#
_cell.length_a   1.000
_cell.length_b   1.000
_cell.length_c   1.000
_cell.angle_alpha   90.00
_cell.angle_beta   90.00
_cell.angle_gamma   90.00
#
_symmetry.space_group_name_H-M   'P 1'
#
loop_
_entity.id
_entity.type
_entity.pdbx_description
1 polymer ?
#
loop_
_entity_poly.entity_id
_entity_poly.type
_entity_poly.pdbx_seq_one_letter_code
_entity_poly.pdbx_strand_id
1 'polypeptide(L)'
;MILLTTLSCLAAVLLLVVVAVNLVRIAGVLEGIGGSPTSWLAKLRLGLRAIETETAQIAPQVTTLNSGLGAVDNGLRQVERDLAASVAALRGGQS
;
A
#
# COMPACT_ATOMS: atom_id res chain seq x y z
N MET A 1 -61.81 14.76 17.03
CA MET A 1 -61.48 14.03 15.79
C MET A 1 -60.66 14.89 14.83
N ILE A 2 -61.20 15.99 14.28
CA ILE A 2 -60.53 16.84 13.28
C ILE A 2 -59.18 17.44 13.75
N LEU A 3 -59.06 17.87 15.01
CA LEU A 3 -57.79 18.40 15.55
C LEU A 3 -56.69 17.34 15.62
N LEU A 4 -57.03 16.12 16.08
CA LEU A 4 -56.04 15.05 16.21
C LEU A 4 -55.62 14.53 14.83
N THR A 5 -56.55 14.42 13.87
CA THR A 5 -56.24 13.99 12.51
C THR A 5 -55.37 15.00 11.76
N THR A 6 -55.64 16.30 11.92
CA THR A 6 -54.80 17.37 11.33
C THR A 6 -53.41 17.39 11.95
N LEU A 7 -53.30 17.22 13.28
CA LEU A 7 -52.00 17.13 13.96
C LEU A 7 -51.19 15.89 13.54
N SER A 8 -51.83 14.72 13.41
CA SER A 8 -51.18 13.50 12.93
C SER A 8 -50.74 13.62 11.47
N CYS A 9 -51.55 14.26 10.62
CA CYS A 9 -51.19 14.54 9.23
C CYS A 9 -49.96 15.46 9.17
N LEU A 10 -49.94 16.53 9.97
CA LEU A 10 -48.80 17.44 10.07
C LEU A 10 -47.53 16.71 10.53
N ALA A 11 -47.63 15.86 11.56
CA ALA A 11 -46.50 15.07 12.04
C ALA A 11 -45.95 14.10 10.99
N ALA A 12 -46.82 13.45 10.22
CA ALA A 12 -46.42 12.56 9.13
C ALA A 12 -45.69 13.33 8.02
N VAL A 13 -46.16 14.53 7.66
CA VAL A 13 -45.48 15.40 6.68
C VAL A 13 -44.11 15.83 7.17
N LEU A 14 -44.00 16.26 8.44
CA LEU A 14 -42.71 16.63 9.04
C LEU A 14 -41.73 15.47 9.04
N LEU A 15 -42.18 14.27 9.40
CA LEU A 15 -41.35 13.07 9.35
C LEU A 15 -40.86 12.78 7.93
N LEU A 16 -41.72 12.89 6.92
CA LEU A 16 -41.35 12.69 5.53
C LEU A 16 -40.27 13.70 5.10
N VAL A 17 -40.44 14.98 5.46
CA VAL A 17 -39.45 16.03 5.18
C VAL A 17 -38.10 15.71 5.82
N VAL A 18 -38.09 15.29 7.10
CA VAL A 18 -36.86 14.91 7.81
C VAL A 18 -36.16 13.73 7.13
N VAL A 19 -36.92 12.71 6.73
CA VAL A 19 -36.37 11.55 6.01
C VAL A 19 -35.78 11.98 4.67
N ALA A 20 -36.53 12.76 3.88
CA ALA A 20 -36.09 13.24 2.57
C ALA A 20 -34.77 14.03 2.66
N VAL A 21 -34.66 14.96 3.62
CA VAL A 21 -33.44 15.75 3.83
C VAL A 21 -32.26 14.85 4.18
N ASN A 22 -32.44 13.88 5.08
CA ASN A 22 -31.36 12.97 5.45
C ASN A 22 -30.93 12.08 4.28
N LEU A 23 -31.86 11.59 3.46
CA LEU A 23 -31.52 10.80 2.27
C LEU A 23 -30.68 11.61 1.27
N VAL A 24 -31.02 12.89 1.02
CA VAL A 24 -30.22 13.76 0.14
C VAL A 24 -28.82 13.97 0.72
N ARG A 25 -28.69 14.17 2.03
CA ARG A 25 -27.39 14.33 2.69
C ARG A 25 -26.54 13.07 2.56
N ILE A 26 -27.13 11.90 2.79
CA ILE A 26 -26.45 10.61 2.65
C ILE A 26 -26.00 10.39 1.21
N ALA A 27 -26.87 10.65 0.23
CA ALA A 27 -26.55 10.52 -1.18
C ALA A 27 -25.33 11.36 -1.58
N GLY A 28 -25.27 12.62 -1.14
CA GLY A 28 -24.12 13.50 -1.41
C GLY A 28 -22.81 12.98 -0.81
N VAL A 29 -22.85 12.39 0.38
CA VAL A 29 -21.65 11.78 1.00
C VAL A 29 -21.22 10.53 0.21
N LEU A 30 -22.16 9.67 -0.18
CA LEU A 30 -21.86 8.46 -0.97
C LEU A 30 -21.24 8.81 -2.33
N GLU A 31 -21.68 9.91 -2.94
CA GLU A 31 -21.12 10.39 -4.20
C GLU A 31 -19.64 10.79 -4.05
N GLY A 32 -19.28 11.44 -2.95
CA GLY A 32 -17.89 11.74 -2.59
C GLY A 32 -17.04 10.51 -2.29
N ILE A 33 -17.64 9.46 -1.70
CA ILE A 33 -16.96 8.19 -1.37
C ILE A 33 -16.65 7.39 -2.64
N GLY A 34 -17.64 7.19 -3.52
CA GLY A 34 -17.51 6.22 -4.62
C GLY A 34 -18.32 6.53 -5.88
N GLY A 35 -19.08 7.63 -5.94
CA GLY A 35 -19.96 7.93 -7.08
C GLY A 35 -19.26 8.53 -8.29
N SER A 36 -17.99 8.94 -8.18
CA SER A 36 -17.24 9.62 -9.24
C SER A 36 -15.83 9.04 -9.45
N PRO A 37 -15.25 9.14 -10.66
CA PRO A 37 -13.84 8.84 -10.91
C PRO A 37 -12.85 9.64 -10.06
N THR A 38 -13.28 10.76 -9.46
CA THR A 38 -12.45 11.58 -8.56
C THR A 38 -12.77 11.38 -7.07
N SER A 39 -13.63 10.40 -6.75
CA SER A 39 -14.03 10.05 -5.39
C SER A 39 -12.88 9.52 -4.54
N TRP A 40 -13.08 9.44 -3.22
CA TRP A 40 -12.05 8.95 -2.29
C TRP A 40 -11.63 7.52 -2.59
N LEU A 41 -12.57 6.61 -2.88
CA LEU A 41 -12.23 5.23 -3.24
C LEU A 41 -11.45 5.15 -4.56
N ALA A 42 -11.76 6.01 -5.53
CA ALA A 42 -11.01 6.05 -6.78
C ALA A 42 -9.55 6.49 -6.55
N LYS A 43 -9.33 7.49 -5.68
CA LYS A 43 -7.98 7.91 -5.27
C LYS A 43 -7.25 6.81 -4.50
N LEU A 44 -7.92 6.16 -3.54
CA LEU A 44 -7.35 5.04 -2.79
C LEU A 44 -6.94 3.90 -3.70
N ARG A 45 -7.76 3.53 -4.68
CA ARG A 45 -7.44 2.50 -5.67
C ARG A 45 -6.18 2.85 -6.47
N LEU A 46 -6.07 4.10 -6.93
CA LEU A 46 -4.88 4.55 -7.66
C LEU A 46 -3.63 4.51 -6.79
N GLY A 47 -3.72 5.01 -5.56
CA GLY A 47 -2.61 4.97 -4.59
C GLY A 47 -2.20 3.54 -4.25
N LEU A 48 -3.16 2.65 -4.00
CA LEU A 48 -2.89 1.24 -3.70
C LEU A 48 -2.23 0.52 -4.87
N ARG A 49 -2.66 0.81 -6.11
CA ARG A 49 -2.03 0.25 -7.31
C ARG A 49 -0.59 0.72 -7.49
N ALA A 50 -0.29 1.98 -7.17
CA ALA A 50 1.08 2.49 -7.18
C ALA A 50 1.94 1.76 -6.14
N ILE A 51 1.45 1.63 -4.90
CA ILE A 51 2.14 0.89 -3.83
C ILE A 51 2.39 -0.57 -4.25
N GLU A 52 1.39 -1.25 -4.81
CA GLU A 52 1.53 -2.63 -5.29
C GLU A 52 2.61 -2.73 -6.38
N THR A 53 2.62 -1.80 -7.34
CA THR A 53 3.60 -1.78 -8.43
C THR A 53 5.01 -1.58 -7.91
N GLU A 54 5.21 -0.64 -7.00
CA GLU A 54 6.52 -0.36 -6.40
C GLU A 54 6.98 -1.51 -5.49
N THR A 55 6.09 -2.04 -4.66
CA THR A 55 6.39 -3.11 -3.71
C THR A 55 6.69 -4.44 -4.42
N ALA A 56 6.05 -4.70 -5.56
CA ALA A 56 6.31 -5.89 -6.37
C ALA A 56 7.77 -5.97 -6.86
N GLN A 57 8.47 -4.84 -6.96
CA GLN A 57 9.88 -4.80 -7.36
C GLN A 57 10.85 -5.12 -6.23
N ILE A 58 10.41 -5.09 -4.97
CA ILE A 58 11.28 -5.33 -3.81
C ILE A 58 11.82 -6.77 -3.82
N ALA A 59 10.94 -7.77 -4.03
CA ALA A 59 11.34 -9.17 -4.04
C ALA A 59 12.47 -9.49 -5.04
N PRO A 60 12.35 -9.15 -6.35
CA PRO A 60 13.43 -9.40 -7.29
C PRO A 60 14.70 -8.61 -6.98
N GLN A 61 14.59 -7.36 -6.52
CA GLN A 61 15.75 -6.55 -6.12
C GLN A 61 16.51 -7.17 -4.95
N VAL A 62 15.80 -7.69 -3.93
CA VAL A 62 16.42 -8.39 -2.79
C VAL A 62 17.09 -9.68 -3.25
N THR A 63 16.49 -10.43 -4.17
CA THR A 63 17.13 -11.62 -4.76
C THR A 63 18.42 -11.25 -5.48
N THR A 64 18.39 -10.24 -6.35
CA THR A 64 19.59 -9.76 -7.05
C THR A 64 20.67 -9.28 -6.10
N LEU A 65 20.30 -8.52 -5.07
CA LEU A 65 21.22 -8.04 -4.05
C LEU A 65 21.89 -9.20 -3.31
N ASN A 66 21.12 -10.17 -2.85
CA ASN A 66 21.65 -11.34 -2.14
C ASN A 66 22.58 -12.17 -3.02
N SER A 67 22.26 -12.36 -4.30
CA SER A 67 23.16 -13.02 -5.25
C SER A 67 24.47 -12.26 -5.45
N GLY A 68 24.40 -10.92 -5.57
CA GLY A 68 25.59 -10.07 -5.68
C GLY A 68 26.47 -10.14 -4.43
N LEU A 69 25.87 -10.06 -3.24
CA LEU A 69 26.59 -10.20 -1.97
C LEU A 69 27.23 -11.59 -1.82
N GLY A 70 26.55 -12.65 -2.25
CA GLY A 70 27.13 -14.00 -2.29
C GLY A 70 28.32 -14.12 -3.25
N ALA A 71 28.27 -13.45 -4.40
CA ALA A 71 29.41 -13.40 -5.33
C ALA A 71 30.61 -12.66 -4.71
N VAL A 72 30.37 -11.54 -4.02
CA VAL A 72 31.40 -10.78 -3.31
C VAL A 72 32.05 -11.62 -2.20
N ASP A 73 31.27 -12.31 -1.37
CA ASP A 73 31.79 -13.20 -0.32
C ASP A 73 32.71 -14.29 -0.91
N ASN A 74 32.27 -14.92 -1.99
CA ASN A 74 33.07 -15.95 -2.68
C ASN A 74 34.39 -15.38 -3.23
N GLY A 75 34.35 -14.18 -3.83
CA GLY A 75 35.54 -13.49 -4.33
C GLY A 75 36.53 -13.14 -3.22
N LEU A 76 36.03 -12.65 -2.07
CA LEU A 76 36.87 -12.33 -0.92
C LEU A 76 37.55 -13.56 -0.33
N ARG A 77 36.84 -14.70 -0.23
CA ARG A 77 37.42 -15.98 0.19
C ARG A 77 38.49 -16.49 -0.77
N GLN A 78 38.34 -16.22 -2.07
CA GLN A 78 39.38 -16.55 -3.04
C GLN A 78 40.63 -15.70 -2.84
N VAL A 79 40.47 -14.37 -2.67
CA VAL A 79 41.58 -13.46 -2.37
C VAL A 79 42.32 -13.88 -1.09
N GLU A 80 41.59 -14.29 -0.04
CA GLU A 80 42.19 -14.81 1.19
C GLU A 80 43.07 -16.05 0.93
N ARG A 81 42.57 -17.02 0.16
CA ARG A 81 43.35 -18.23 -0.21
C ARG A 81 44.59 -17.89 -1.02
N ASP A 82 44.46 -17.02 -2.02
CA ASP A 82 45.57 -16.63 -2.90
C ASP A 82 46.65 -15.87 -2.12
N LEU A 83 46.24 -15.01 -1.18
CA LEU A 83 47.14 -14.30 -0.28
C LEU A 83 47.86 -15.26 0.67
N ALA A 84 47.14 -16.21 1.28
CA ALA A 84 47.74 -17.22 2.15
C ALA A 84 48.77 -18.09 1.42
N ALA A 85 48.46 -18.50 0.18
CA ALA A 85 49.39 -19.25 -0.67
C ALA A 85 50.65 -18.43 -1.01
N SER A 86 50.47 -17.16 -1.36
CA SER A 86 51.58 -16.24 -1.66
C SER A 86 52.51 -16.03 -0.45
N VAL A 87 51.94 -15.85 0.74
CA VAL A 87 52.70 -15.74 2.00
C VAL A 87 53.47 -17.03 2.30
N ALA A 88 52.86 -18.19 2.10
CA ALA A 88 53.52 -19.49 2.31
C ALA A 88 54.71 -19.68 1.35
N ALA A 89 54.54 -19.34 0.07
CA ALA A 89 55.61 -19.40 -0.92
C ALA A 89 56.81 -18.49 -0.57
N LEU A 90 56.53 -17.25 -0.15
CA LEU A 90 57.57 -16.31 0.29
C LEU A 90 58.31 -16.76 1.55
N ARG A 91 57.66 -17.50 2.44
CA ARG A 91 58.31 -18.09 3.63
C ARG A 91 59.15 -19.31 3.28
N GLY A 92 58.65 -20.17 2.38
CA GLY A 92 59.38 -21.37 1.95
C GLY A 92 60.62 -21.09 1.08
N GLY A 93 60.61 -20.00 0.31
CA GLY A 93 61.76 -19.60 -0.51
C GLY A 93 62.87 -18.84 0.24
N GLN A 94 62.69 -18.57 1.54
CA GLN A 94 63.70 -17.94 2.42
C GLN A 94 64.46 -18.95 3.30
N SER A 95 64.24 -20.26 3.11
CA SER A 95 65.00 -21.35 3.74
C SER A 95 65.92 -22.02 2.71
#